data_AF-A0A7S4B0S4-F1
#
_entry.id   AF-A0A7S4B0S4-F1
#
_cell.length_a   1.000
_cell.length_b   1.000
_cell.length_c   1.000
_cell.angle_alpha   90.00
_cell.angle_beta   90.00
_cell.angle_gamma   90.00
#
_symmetry.space_group_name_H-M   'P 1'
#
loop_
_entity.id
_entity.type
_entity.pdbx_description
1 polymer ?
#
loop_
_entity_poly.entity_id
_entity_poly.type
_entity_poly.pdbx_seq_one_letter_code
_entity_poly.pdbx_strand_id
1 'polypeptide(L)'
;GTSLARFSTMEEKDSHGGGGTPAPPAAEGKAEDVDGSRAAGWKKVVQLDLDRVLERADATDPCKVLAVDARAFSLETVEALKPCLELQAAFLSSNLLPRIDDGLLNCQRLLKLDLSQNALAMLPGKRMLERLSSLKVLYLHDNHLSSLKGVAVLSGLHELVRLTLFGNPLASHSKYRHFVVNSLVSLKALDEHVISDQELIEDATFPARFSPFAPESHLP
;
A
#
# COMPACT_ATOMS: atom_id res chain seq x y z
N GLY A 1 50.15 -32.86 -16.39
CA GLY A 1 48.72 -32.56 -16.26
C GLY A 1 48.44 -31.29 -17.04
N THR A 2 47.55 -31.39 -18.03
CA THR A 2 46.87 -30.32 -18.79
C THR A 2 47.71 -29.25 -19.51
N SER A 3 47.89 -29.51 -20.80
CA SER A 3 48.11 -28.57 -21.91
C SER A 3 46.76 -28.18 -22.54
N LEU A 4 46.66 -26.99 -23.13
CA LEU A 4 45.83 -26.53 -24.28
C LEU A 4 45.46 -25.04 -24.10
N ALA A 5 46.18 -24.12 -24.76
CA ALA A 5 45.91 -23.58 -26.10
C ALA A 5 44.91 -22.40 -26.07
N ARG A 6 45.38 -21.20 -26.45
CA ARG A 6 44.53 -20.14 -27.01
C ARG A 6 45.14 -19.62 -28.30
N PHE A 7 44.32 -19.72 -29.33
CA PHE A 7 44.58 -19.51 -30.74
C PHE A 7 44.60 -18.03 -31.14
N SER A 8 45.25 -17.82 -32.28
CA SER A 8 45.50 -16.60 -33.03
C SER A 8 44.26 -15.86 -33.58
N THR A 9 44.51 -14.57 -33.80
CA THR A 9 44.00 -13.61 -34.80
C THR A 9 43.19 -14.14 -36.00
N MET A 10 42.16 -13.39 -36.40
CA MET A 10 42.01 -12.89 -37.79
C MET A 10 40.98 -11.76 -37.90
N GLU A 11 41.33 -10.81 -38.76
CA GLU A 11 40.57 -9.65 -39.23
C GLU A 11 39.30 -10.04 -40.01
N GLU A 12 38.29 -9.16 -40.05
CA GLU A 12 37.93 -8.46 -41.29
C GLU A 12 36.89 -7.34 -41.07
N LYS A 13 37.05 -6.31 -41.90
CA LYS A 13 36.22 -5.11 -42.03
C LYS A 13 34.94 -5.43 -42.81
N ASP A 14 33.84 -4.71 -42.57
CA ASP A 14 33.42 -3.68 -43.53
C ASP A 14 32.20 -2.85 -43.08
N SER A 15 32.30 -1.59 -43.48
CA SER A 15 31.38 -0.46 -43.42
C SER A 15 30.00 -0.66 -44.05
N HIS A 16 28.96 0.00 -43.51
CA HIS A 16 28.17 1.07 -44.18
C HIS A 16 26.86 1.37 -43.40
N GLY A 17 26.49 2.66 -43.36
CA GLY A 17 25.09 3.10 -43.33
C GLY A 17 24.61 3.70 -42.01
N GLY A 18 24.33 5.01 -42.02
CA GLY A 18 23.90 5.78 -40.86
C GLY A 18 22.39 5.80 -40.59
N GLY A 19 22.06 6.44 -39.46
CA GLY A 19 20.73 6.62 -38.88
C GLY A 19 20.82 6.27 -37.40
N GLY A 20 21.03 7.20 -36.47
CA GLY A 20 20.33 8.46 -36.30
C GLY A 20 19.25 8.27 -35.23
N THR A 21 19.51 8.77 -34.02
CA THR A 21 18.59 9.04 -32.88
C THR A 21 18.32 7.90 -31.86
N PRO A 22 18.10 8.24 -30.56
CA PRO A 22 19.05 7.87 -29.51
C PRO A 22 18.41 7.09 -28.34
N ALA A 23 19.26 6.69 -27.40
CA ALA A 23 18.91 6.12 -26.11
C ALA A 23 17.84 6.93 -25.36
N PRO A 24 16.90 6.29 -24.63
CA PRO A 24 16.04 7.00 -23.71
C PRO A 24 16.86 7.47 -22.49
N PRO A 25 16.59 8.68 -21.98
CA PRO A 25 17.39 9.32 -20.96
C PRO A 25 17.13 8.73 -19.56
N ALA A 26 18.19 8.78 -18.74
CA ALA A 26 18.08 8.78 -17.30
C ALA A 26 17.07 9.87 -16.87
N ALA A 27 15.95 9.44 -16.28
CA ALA A 27 15.04 10.33 -15.59
C ALA A 27 15.37 10.30 -14.10
N GLU A 28 16.39 11.08 -13.72
CA GLU A 28 16.37 11.73 -12.42
C GLU A 28 15.18 12.70 -12.43
N GLY A 29 14.09 12.30 -11.78
CA GLY A 29 12.92 13.13 -11.57
C GLY A 29 12.68 13.25 -10.07
N LYS A 30 13.25 14.29 -9.45
CA LYS A 30 12.75 14.83 -8.18
C LYS A 30 11.26 15.12 -8.35
N ALA A 31 10.41 14.46 -7.57
CA ALA A 31 9.10 15.00 -7.24
C ALA A 31 9.22 15.59 -5.83
N GLU A 32 9.60 16.86 -5.81
CA GLU A 32 9.38 17.73 -4.65
C GLU A 32 7.87 17.82 -4.39
N ASP A 33 7.55 17.85 -3.10
CA ASP A 33 6.26 18.20 -2.54
C ASP A 33 5.57 19.36 -3.26
N VAL A 34 4.23 19.33 -3.32
CA VAL A 34 3.29 20.42 -2.96
C VAL A 34 1.91 20.09 -3.51
N ASP A 35 1.00 19.64 -2.64
CA ASP A 35 -0.33 20.24 -2.43
C ASP A 35 -0.93 19.62 -1.15
N GLY A 36 -0.96 20.29 0.00
CA GLY A 36 -1.34 21.68 0.18
C GLY A 36 -2.81 21.85 0.56
N SER A 37 -3.46 20.84 1.16
CA SER A 37 -4.77 21.02 1.80
C SER A 37 -4.75 20.64 3.28
N ARG A 38 -4.52 21.66 4.12
CA ARG A 38 -4.76 21.68 5.57
C ARG A 38 -4.07 20.56 6.36
N ALA A 39 -2.78 20.79 6.61
CA ALA A 39 -2.12 20.38 7.84
C ALA A 39 -2.82 21.04 9.06
N ALA A 40 -4.03 20.57 9.37
CA ALA A 40 -4.76 20.93 10.57
C ALA A 40 -4.73 19.73 11.51
N GLY A 41 -3.87 19.79 12.54
CA GLY A 41 -4.17 19.12 13.81
C GLY A 41 -3.15 18.14 14.37
N TRP A 42 -2.07 17.78 13.68
CA TRP A 42 -1.12 16.79 14.20
C TRP A 42 -0.04 17.49 15.02
N LYS A 43 -0.43 18.06 16.15
CA LYS A 43 0.53 18.49 17.17
C LYS A 43 1.17 17.22 17.75
N LYS A 44 2.49 17.06 17.56
CA LYS A 44 3.36 16.03 18.15
C LYS A 44 3.40 14.70 17.36
N VAL A 45 4.01 14.71 16.18
CA VAL A 45 4.54 13.47 15.57
C VAL A 45 5.85 13.16 16.29
N VAL A 46 5.84 12.16 17.17
CA VAL A 46 7.03 11.76 17.92
C VAL A 46 7.74 10.65 17.15
N GLN A 47 8.91 10.99 16.61
CA GLN A 47 9.81 10.08 15.90
C GLN A 47 10.53 9.22 16.95
N LEU A 48 10.05 7.99 17.20
CA LEU A 48 10.45 7.19 18.37
C LEU A 48 10.58 5.69 18.08
N ASP A 49 11.72 5.17 18.52
CA ASP A 49 12.01 3.75 18.76
C ASP A 49 10.92 3.12 19.62
N LEU A 50 10.38 1.94 19.28
CA LEU A 50 9.19 1.36 19.95
C LEU A 50 9.42 1.04 21.45
N ASP A 51 10.64 0.66 21.84
CA ASP A 51 11.03 0.51 23.26
C ASP A 51 11.19 1.88 23.96
N ARG A 52 11.50 2.93 23.18
CA ARG A 52 11.58 4.31 23.65
C ARG A 52 10.26 5.08 23.46
N VAL A 53 9.22 4.51 22.83
CA VAL A 53 7.88 5.10 22.69
C VAL A 53 7.25 5.27 24.07
N LEU A 54 7.45 4.30 24.96
CA LEU A 54 6.99 4.39 26.35
C LEU A 54 7.86 5.32 27.21
N GLU A 55 9.16 5.43 26.92
CA GLU A 55 10.08 6.27 27.70
C GLU A 55 10.08 7.75 27.29
N ARG A 56 9.90 8.07 26.00
CA ARG A 56 9.97 9.43 25.44
C ARG A 56 8.63 10.06 25.10
N ALA A 57 7.51 9.34 25.23
CA ALA A 57 6.19 9.97 25.36
C ALA A 57 6.07 10.63 26.75
N ASP A 58 6.98 11.55 27.07
CA ASP A 58 7.00 12.45 28.24
C ASP A 58 6.21 11.96 29.47
N ALA A 59 6.52 10.82 30.09
CA ALA A 59 5.84 10.39 31.32
C ALA A 59 4.28 10.46 31.26
N THR A 60 3.68 10.36 30.05
CA THR A 60 2.25 10.62 29.80
C THR A 60 1.55 9.31 29.49
N ASP A 61 0.31 9.15 30.00
CA ASP A 61 -0.49 7.94 29.82
C ASP A 61 -0.47 7.43 28.35
N PRO A 62 -0.01 6.19 28.07
CA PRO A 62 0.06 5.66 26.71
C PRO A 62 -1.31 5.62 26.02
N CYS A 63 -2.39 5.59 26.80
CA CYS A 63 -3.77 5.71 26.32
C CYS A 63 -4.06 7.01 25.57
N LYS A 64 -3.27 8.07 25.76
CA LYS A 64 -3.45 9.40 25.14
C LYS A 64 -2.60 9.64 23.89
N VAL A 65 -1.77 8.67 23.48
CA VAL A 65 -0.92 8.81 22.29
C VAL A 65 -1.80 8.85 21.04
N LEU A 66 -1.70 9.93 20.26
CA LEU A 66 -2.48 10.13 19.03
C LEU A 66 -1.74 9.69 17.77
N ALA A 67 -0.41 9.75 17.78
CA ALA A 67 0.39 9.37 16.62
C ALA A 67 1.71 8.73 17.06
N VAL A 68 2.11 7.67 16.36
CA VAL A 68 3.42 7.02 16.52
C VAL A 68 4.14 7.04 15.19
N ASP A 69 5.39 7.48 15.20
CA ASP A 69 6.29 7.38 14.06
C ASP A 69 7.48 6.49 14.45
N ALA A 70 7.42 5.24 13.99
CA ALA A 70 8.44 4.24 14.19
C ALA A 70 8.86 3.64 12.83
N ARG A 71 9.27 4.49 11.90
CA ARG A 71 9.82 4.10 10.60
C ARG A 71 11.30 3.68 10.70
N ALA A 72 11.68 2.61 10.01
CA ALA A 72 13.07 2.14 9.93
C ALA A 72 13.73 1.77 11.28
N PHE A 73 12.95 1.22 12.21
CA PHE A 73 13.44 0.73 13.51
C PHE A 73 13.67 -0.78 13.55
N SER A 74 13.58 -1.47 12.41
CA SER A 74 13.73 -2.92 12.32
C SER A 74 12.76 -3.68 13.24
N LEU A 75 11.53 -3.15 13.39
CA LEU A 75 10.53 -3.77 14.27
C LEU A 75 10.09 -5.13 13.74
N GLU A 76 9.99 -6.10 14.64
CA GLU A 76 9.46 -7.44 14.37
C GLU A 76 8.01 -7.63 14.90
N THR A 77 7.57 -6.77 15.81
CA THR A 77 6.26 -6.80 16.48
C THR A 77 5.73 -5.40 16.76
N VAL A 78 4.41 -5.25 16.90
CA VAL A 78 3.74 -4.00 17.28
C VAL A 78 2.96 -4.11 18.60
N GLU A 79 3.21 -5.14 19.41
CA GLU A 79 2.56 -5.36 20.72
C GLU A 79 2.68 -4.15 21.66
N ALA A 80 3.73 -3.35 21.55
CA ALA A 80 3.91 -2.13 22.35
C ALA A 80 2.83 -1.05 22.08
N LEU A 81 2.08 -1.15 20.97
CA LEU A 81 0.96 -0.25 20.64
C LEU A 81 -0.36 -0.63 21.30
N LYS A 82 -0.43 -1.80 21.94
CA LYS A 82 -1.64 -2.31 22.62
C LYS A 82 -2.28 -1.35 23.63
N PRO A 83 -1.54 -0.55 24.42
CA PRO A 83 -2.13 0.42 25.35
C PRO A 83 -2.58 1.74 24.68
N CYS A 84 -2.28 1.96 23.40
CA CYS A 84 -2.55 3.23 22.71
C CYS A 84 -4.01 3.34 22.21
N LEU A 85 -4.95 3.53 23.13
CA LEU A 85 -6.39 3.56 22.84
C LEU A 85 -6.83 4.74 21.95
N GLU A 86 -6.18 5.89 22.07
CA GLU A 86 -6.51 7.10 21.29
C GLU A 86 -5.67 7.24 20.00
N LEU A 87 -4.93 6.20 19.59
CA LEU A 87 -4.05 6.26 18.42
C LEU A 87 -4.84 6.53 17.14
N GLN A 88 -4.43 7.56 16.40
CA GLN A 88 -5.03 8.01 15.14
C GLN A 88 -4.13 7.80 13.92
N ALA A 89 -2.80 7.87 14.07
CA ALA A 89 -1.89 7.36 13.03
C ALA A 89 -0.73 6.56 13.58
N ALA A 90 -0.35 5.55 12.81
CA ALA A 90 0.86 4.77 13.02
C ALA A 90 1.67 4.74 11.73
N PHE A 91 2.91 5.25 11.79
CA PHE A 91 3.88 5.17 10.71
C PHE A 91 4.91 4.11 11.06
N LEU A 92 4.77 2.94 10.45
CA LEU A 92 5.56 1.74 10.74
C LEU A 92 6.28 1.25 9.47
N SER A 93 6.54 2.15 8.53
CA SER A 93 7.18 1.82 7.26
C SER A 93 8.64 1.38 7.43
N SER A 94 9.15 0.60 6.48
CA SER A 94 10.56 0.20 6.41
C SER A 94 11.00 -0.61 7.65
N ASN A 95 10.13 -1.48 8.18
CA ASN A 95 10.42 -2.38 9.29
C ASN A 95 10.50 -3.85 8.80
N LEU A 96 10.66 -4.79 9.73
CA LEU A 96 10.81 -6.22 9.44
C LEU A 96 9.59 -7.03 9.89
N LEU A 97 8.41 -6.40 9.96
CA LEU A 97 7.19 -7.02 10.49
C LEU A 97 6.78 -8.22 9.61
N PRO A 98 6.83 -9.46 10.11
CA PRO A 98 6.44 -10.64 9.34
C PRO A 98 4.90 -10.80 9.29
N ARG A 99 4.20 -10.21 10.27
CA ARG A 99 2.74 -10.22 10.40
C ARG A 99 2.27 -9.02 11.23
N ILE A 100 0.98 -8.69 11.11
CA ILE A 100 0.29 -7.77 12.01
C ILE A 100 -0.20 -8.58 13.22
N ASP A 101 0.25 -8.23 14.42
CA ASP A 101 -0.11 -8.89 15.70
C ASP A 101 -1.23 -8.16 16.45
N ASP A 102 -1.53 -8.61 17.68
CA ASP A 102 -2.63 -8.08 18.51
C ASP A 102 -2.35 -6.68 19.09
N GLY A 103 -1.19 -6.09 18.81
CA GLY A 103 -0.83 -4.75 19.23
C GLY A 103 -1.78 -3.66 18.71
N LEU A 104 -2.39 -3.85 17.54
CA LEU A 104 -3.34 -2.89 16.97
C LEU A 104 -4.80 -3.14 17.38
N LEU A 105 -5.09 -4.22 18.10
CA LEU A 105 -6.46 -4.68 18.39
C LEU A 105 -7.34 -3.62 19.10
N ASN A 106 -6.71 -2.77 19.93
CA ASN A 106 -7.38 -1.76 20.73
C ASN A 106 -7.40 -0.37 20.07
N CYS A 107 -6.74 -0.18 18.93
CA CYS A 107 -6.58 1.11 18.26
C CYS A 107 -7.81 1.46 17.39
N GLN A 108 -9.01 1.53 18.00
CA GLN A 108 -10.27 1.74 17.27
C GLN A 108 -10.38 3.11 16.60
N ARG A 109 -9.57 4.09 17.06
CA ARG A 109 -9.53 5.45 16.53
C ARG A 109 -8.49 5.64 15.42
N LEU A 110 -7.82 4.57 15.00
CA LEU A 110 -6.77 4.63 14.00
C LEU A 110 -7.37 5.02 12.65
N LEU A 111 -6.94 6.16 12.11
CA LEU A 111 -7.39 6.73 10.84
C LEU A 111 -6.42 6.39 9.71
N LYS A 112 -5.12 6.35 10.01
CA LYS A 112 -4.04 6.13 9.03
C LYS A 112 -3.01 5.14 9.57
N LEU A 113 -2.75 4.09 8.79
CA LEU A 113 -1.78 3.06 9.11
C LEU A 113 -0.84 2.89 7.92
N ASP A 114 0.45 3.10 8.16
CA ASP A 114 1.50 2.86 7.18
C ASP A 114 2.33 1.66 7.60
N LEU A 115 2.19 0.58 6.85
CA LEU A 115 2.93 -0.68 6.98
C LEU A 115 3.71 -0.97 5.68
N SER A 116 4.01 0.06 4.89
CA SER A 116 4.78 -0.10 3.66
C SER A 116 6.21 -0.59 3.92
N GLN A 117 6.83 -1.23 2.93
CA GLN A 117 8.22 -1.71 3.02
C GLN A 117 8.44 -2.60 4.26
N ASN A 118 7.57 -3.59 4.44
CA ASN A 118 7.67 -4.57 5.53
C ASN A 118 7.78 -6.00 4.95
N ALA A 119 7.86 -6.99 5.83
CA ALA A 119 7.94 -8.40 5.47
C ALA A 119 6.57 -9.12 5.52
N LEU A 120 5.45 -8.40 5.38
CA LEU A 120 4.12 -8.98 5.59
C LEU A 120 3.78 -9.99 4.49
N ALA A 121 3.66 -11.26 4.87
CA ALA A 121 3.23 -12.33 3.96
C ALA A 121 1.71 -12.57 3.98
N MET A 122 1.05 -12.17 5.07
CA MET A 122 -0.39 -12.34 5.25
C MET A 122 -0.99 -11.21 6.08
N LEU A 123 -2.26 -10.92 5.81
CA LEU A 123 -3.07 -9.98 6.58
C LEU A 123 -3.71 -10.68 7.80
N PRO A 124 -4.02 -9.94 8.87
CA PRO A 124 -4.66 -10.50 10.04
C PRO A 124 -6.09 -10.94 9.74
N GLY A 125 -6.64 -11.76 10.64
CA GLY A 125 -8.01 -12.24 10.51
C GLY A 125 -9.03 -11.10 10.49
N LYS A 126 -10.14 -11.31 9.77
CA LYS A 126 -11.22 -10.32 9.61
C LYS A 126 -11.69 -9.70 10.93
N ARG A 127 -11.78 -10.49 12.01
CA ARG A 127 -12.20 -10.02 13.35
C ARG A 127 -11.32 -8.90 13.91
N MET A 128 -10.01 -8.93 13.63
CA MET A 128 -9.10 -7.86 14.05
C MET A 128 -9.34 -6.61 13.22
N LEU A 129 -9.44 -6.75 11.90
CA LEU A 129 -9.66 -5.64 10.98
C LEU A 129 -10.99 -4.93 11.26
N GLU A 130 -12.05 -5.68 11.59
CA GLU A 130 -13.35 -5.12 12.00
C GLU A 130 -13.25 -4.22 13.26
N ARG A 131 -12.20 -4.36 14.09
CA ARG A 131 -11.95 -3.44 15.22
C ARG A 131 -11.30 -2.13 14.81
N LEU A 132 -10.60 -2.10 13.68
CA LEU A 132 -10.02 -0.89 13.10
C LEU A 132 -11.08 -0.13 12.27
N SER A 133 -12.24 0.09 12.88
CA SER A 133 -13.45 0.60 12.20
C SER A 133 -13.29 2.01 11.65
N SER A 134 -12.41 2.82 12.25
CA SER A 134 -12.13 4.20 11.81
C SER A 134 -11.06 4.31 10.73
N LEU A 135 -10.47 3.19 10.29
CA LEU A 135 -9.30 3.23 9.40
C LEU A 135 -9.69 3.65 7.99
N LYS A 136 -9.12 4.77 7.52
CA LYS A 136 -9.41 5.39 6.21
C LYS A 136 -8.30 5.22 5.20
N VAL A 137 -7.06 5.15 5.67
CA VAL A 137 -5.87 5.09 4.81
C VAL A 137 -4.96 3.97 5.30
N LEU A 138 -4.66 3.04 4.40
CA LEU A 138 -3.79 1.90 4.67
C LEU A 138 -2.71 1.78 3.59
N TYR A 139 -1.45 1.87 3.99
CA TYR A 139 -0.33 1.60 3.09
C TYR A 139 0.25 0.22 3.36
N LEU A 140 0.24 -0.64 2.35
CA LEU A 140 0.77 -2.00 2.37
C LEU A 140 1.70 -2.27 1.18
N HIS A 141 2.14 -1.23 0.47
CA HIS A 141 3.04 -1.42 -0.67
C HIS A 141 4.41 -1.97 -0.24
N ASP A 142 5.12 -2.61 -1.16
CA ASP A 142 6.43 -3.24 -0.92
C ASP A 142 6.40 -4.22 0.26
N ASN A 143 5.44 -5.15 0.22
CA ASN A 143 5.32 -6.27 1.15
C ASN A 143 5.35 -7.61 0.38
N HIS A 144 5.14 -8.72 1.07
CA HIS A 144 5.20 -10.07 0.50
C HIS A 144 3.82 -10.72 0.34
N LEU A 145 2.77 -9.91 0.20
CA LEU A 145 1.40 -10.40 0.05
C LEU A 145 1.22 -11.06 -1.33
N SER A 146 0.94 -12.35 -1.35
CA SER A 146 0.81 -13.14 -2.59
C SER A 146 -0.61 -13.59 -2.91
N SER A 147 -1.51 -13.64 -1.92
CA SER A 147 -2.86 -14.17 -2.10
C SER A 147 -3.89 -13.07 -2.33
N LEU A 148 -4.49 -13.04 -3.53
CA LEU A 148 -5.63 -12.17 -3.83
C LEU A 148 -6.80 -12.42 -2.87
N LYS A 149 -7.15 -13.69 -2.62
CA LYS A 149 -8.19 -14.06 -1.65
C LYS A 149 -7.85 -13.59 -0.23
N GLY A 150 -6.57 -13.54 0.09
CA GLY A 150 -6.07 -12.98 1.36
C GLY A 150 -6.42 -11.51 1.53
N VAL A 151 -6.52 -10.73 0.45
CA VAL A 151 -6.88 -9.29 0.50
C VAL A 151 -8.36 -9.08 0.80
N ALA A 152 -9.23 -10.05 0.51
CA ALA A 152 -10.66 -9.94 0.76
C ALA A 152 -10.99 -9.73 2.26
N VAL A 153 -10.09 -10.10 3.18
CA VAL A 153 -10.27 -9.83 4.62
C VAL A 153 -10.29 -8.34 4.95
N LEU A 154 -9.70 -7.48 4.09
CA LEU A 154 -9.76 -6.02 4.22
C LEU A 154 -11.19 -5.48 4.07
N SER A 155 -12.15 -6.28 3.60
CA SER A 155 -13.56 -5.89 3.55
C SER A 155 -14.17 -5.67 4.95
N GLY A 156 -13.48 -6.09 6.02
CA GLY A 156 -13.82 -5.73 7.40
C GLY A 156 -13.53 -4.27 7.75
N LEU A 157 -12.72 -3.57 6.96
CA LEU A 157 -12.42 -2.14 7.13
C LEU A 157 -13.46 -1.29 6.40
N HIS A 158 -14.61 -1.08 7.03
CA HIS A 158 -15.77 -0.44 6.38
C HIS A 158 -15.56 1.03 5.99
N GLU A 159 -14.66 1.75 6.64
CA GLU A 159 -14.34 3.15 6.32
C GLU A 159 -13.07 3.30 5.45
N LEU A 160 -12.50 2.20 4.93
CA LEU A 160 -11.26 2.27 4.16
C LEU A 160 -11.50 2.98 2.82
N VAL A 161 -10.84 4.12 2.63
CA VAL A 161 -10.98 4.98 1.44
C VAL A 161 -9.77 4.85 0.51
N ARG A 162 -8.56 4.70 1.06
CA ARG A 162 -7.30 4.65 0.29
C ARG A 162 -6.46 3.45 0.68
N LEU A 163 -5.99 2.73 -0.33
CA LEU A 163 -5.17 1.54 -0.17
C LEU A 163 -4.02 1.52 -1.19
N THR A 164 -2.85 1.06 -0.77
CA THR A 164 -1.73 0.76 -1.69
C THR A 164 -1.24 -0.66 -1.42
N LEU A 165 -1.12 -1.47 -2.47
CA LEU A 165 -0.57 -2.83 -2.46
C LEU A 165 0.45 -3.06 -3.60
N PHE A 166 0.80 -2.05 -4.38
CA PHE A 166 1.89 -2.16 -5.37
C PHE A 166 3.18 -2.69 -4.73
N GLY A 167 4.06 -3.30 -5.53
CA GLY A 167 5.29 -3.93 -4.99
C GLY A 167 5.04 -5.22 -4.20
N ASN A 168 3.80 -5.70 -4.10
CA ASN A 168 3.49 -7.04 -3.59
C ASN A 168 3.37 -8.07 -4.72
N PRO A 169 3.71 -9.35 -4.51
CA PRO A 169 3.54 -10.42 -5.50
C PRO A 169 2.12 -10.52 -6.08
N LEU A 170 1.10 -10.21 -5.28
CA LEU A 170 -0.29 -10.23 -5.73
C LEU A 170 -0.63 -9.17 -6.79
N ALA A 171 0.13 -8.07 -6.85
CA ALA A 171 -0.11 -6.98 -7.80
C ALA A 171 0.22 -7.39 -9.25
N SER A 172 1.02 -8.44 -9.42
CA SER A 172 1.35 -9.02 -10.72
C SER A 172 0.20 -9.81 -11.37
N HIS A 173 -0.88 -10.09 -10.62
CA HIS A 173 -2.04 -10.78 -11.20
C HIS A 173 -2.84 -9.85 -12.11
N SER A 174 -3.22 -10.33 -13.29
CA SER A 174 -4.06 -9.55 -14.24
C SER A 174 -5.41 -9.14 -13.65
N LYS A 175 -5.97 -9.94 -12.75
CA LYS A 175 -7.25 -9.67 -12.07
C LYS A 175 -7.10 -8.88 -10.77
N TYR A 176 -5.89 -8.48 -10.39
CA TYR A 176 -5.60 -7.85 -9.11
C TYR A 176 -6.50 -6.63 -8.85
N ARG A 177 -6.42 -5.62 -9.72
CA ARG A 177 -7.12 -4.35 -9.55
C ARG A 177 -8.63 -4.57 -9.50
N HIS A 178 -9.17 -5.27 -10.49
CA HIS A 178 -10.58 -5.59 -10.57
C HIS A 178 -11.08 -6.36 -9.33
N PHE A 179 -10.33 -7.37 -8.87
CA PHE A 179 -10.69 -8.15 -7.68
C PHE A 179 -10.70 -7.29 -6.41
N VAL A 180 -9.69 -6.45 -6.20
CA VAL A 180 -9.58 -5.61 -4.99
C VAL A 180 -10.67 -4.54 -4.96
N VAL A 181 -10.89 -3.86 -6.09
CA VAL A 181 -11.93 -2.82 -6.22
C VAL A 181 -13.31 -3.40 -5.93
N ASN A 182 -13.66 -4.55 -6.51
CA ASN A 182 -14.97 -5.18 -6.29
C ASN A 182 -15.11 -5.85 -4.92
N SER A 183 -14.00 -6.22 -4.27
CA SER A 183 -14.03 -6.77 -2.90
C SER A 183 -14.17 -5.69 -1.82
N LEU A 184 -13.74 -4.45 -2.11
CA LEU A 184 -13.64 -3.35 -1.16
C LEU A 184 -14.51 -2.17 -1.59
N VAL A 185 -15.82 -2.28 -1.35
CA VAL A 185 -16.83 -1.31 -1.81
C VAL A 185 -16.65 0.12 -1.26
N SER A 186 -15.95 0.30 -0.15
CA SER A 186 -15.70 1.64 0.44
C SER A 186 -14.53 2.38 -0.22
N LEU A 187 -13.73 1.66 -1.01
CA LEU A 187 -12.46 2.14 -1.53
C LEU A 187 -12.68 3.16 -2.66
N LYS A 188 -11.96 4.28 -2.60
CA LYS A 188 -12.00 5.34 -3.62
C LYS A 188 -10.70 5.49 -4.39
N ALA A 189 -9.59 5.01 -3.83
CA ALA A 189 -8.29 5.03 -4.49
C ALA A 189 -7.50 3.76 -4.15
N LEU A 190 -6.87 3.19 -5.19
CA LEU A 190 -6.01 2.02 -5.13
C LEU A 190 -4.71 2.29 -5.88
N ASP A 191 -3.57 2.03 -5.25
CA ASP A 191 -2.22 2.17 -5.83
C ASP A 191 -2.00 3.55 -6.48
N GLU A 192 -2.34 4.61 -5.73
CA GLU A 192 -2.22 6.02 -6.18
C GLU A 192 -3.17 6.44 -7.31
N HIS A 193 -4.02 5.52 -7.78
CA HIS A 193 -5.02 5.80 -8.80
C HIS A 193 -6.43 5.87 -8.19
N VAL A 194 -7.21 6.87 -8.60
CA VAL A 194 -8.63 6.95 -8.26
C VAL A 194 -9.37 5.78 -8.92
N ILE A 195 -10.36 5.22 -8.23
CA ILE A 195 -11.25 4.20 -8.78
C ILE A 195 -12.39 4.93 -9.49
N SER A 196 -12.55 4.64 -10.78
CA SER A 196 -13.65 5.18 -11.57
C SER A 196 -14.93 4.34 -11.42
N ASP A 197 -16.08 4.96 -11.64
CA ASP A 197 -17.37 4.26 -11.62
C ASP A 197 -17.42 3.14 -12.68
N GLN A 198 -16.71 3.30 -13.81
CA GLN A 198 -16.62 2.30 -14.87
C GLN A 198 -16.00 0.98 -14.37
N GLU A 199 -14.98 1.06 -13.52
CA GLU A 199 -14.31 -0.12 -12.93
C GLU A 199 -15.20 -0.83 -11.91
N LEU A 200 -16.09 -0.09 -11.24
CA LEU A 200 -17.04 -0.64 -10.26
C LEU A 200 -18.22 -1.35 -10.94
N ILE A 201 -18.62 -0.93 -12.15
CA ILE A 201 -19.77 -1.50 -12.86
C ILE A 201 -19.40 -2.57 -13.89
N GLU A 202 -18.11 -2.76 -14.20
CA GLU A 202 -17.63 -3.61 -15.30
C GLU A 202 -18.20 -5.05 -15.25
N ASP A 203 -18.31 -5.64 -14.05
CA ASP A 203 -18.88 -6.97 -13.82
C ASP A 203 -20.17 -6.93 -12.96
N ALA A 204 -20.77 -5.74 -12.80
CA ALA A 204 -22.00 -5.60 -12.03
C ALA A 204 -23.18 -6.22 -12.82
N THR A 205 -23.68 -7.36 -12.33
CA THR A 205 -24.85 -8.01 -12.92
C THR A 205 -26.12 -7.39 -12.37
N PHE A 206 -26.82 -6.61 -13.20
CA PHE A 206 -28.10 -6.00 -12.84
C PHE A 206 -29.28 -6.85 -13.33
N PRO A 207 -30.31 -7.08 -12.50
CA PRO A 207 -31.58 -7.64 -12.96
C PRO A 207 -32.19 -6.80 -14.09
N ALA A 208 -32.92 -7.43 -15.02
CA ALA A 208 -33.49 -6.79 -16.22
C ALA A 208 -34.30 -5.51 -15.95
N ARG A 209 -34.85 -5.35 -14.75
CA ARG A 209 -35.57 -4.14 -14.29
C ARG A 209 -34.69 -2.88 -14.20
N PHE A 210 -33.36 -3.04 -14.19
CA PHE A 210 -32.38 -1.95 -14.14
C PHE A 210 -31.54 -1.93 -15.43
N SER A 211 -32.19 -2.11 -16.57
CA SER A 211 -31.54 -1.92 -17.88
C SER A 211 -31.10 -0.47 -18.06
N PRO A 212 -30.03 -0.22 -18.83
CA PRO A 212 -29.60 1.14 -19.14
C PRO A 212 -30.74 1.92 -19.79
N PHE A 213 -30.92 3.18 -19.39
CA PHE A 213 -31.85 4.08 -20.06
C PHE A 213 -31.29 4.38 -21.46
N ALA A 214 -31.71 3.61 -22.45
CA ALA A 214 -31.46 3.91 -23.85
C ALA A 214 -32.47 4.98 -24.28
N PRO A 215 -32.07 6.24 -24.55
CA PRO A 215 -32.97 7.17 -25.20
C PRO A 215 -33.34 6.58 -26.57
N GLU A 216 -34.63 6.42 -26.84
CA GLU A 216 -35.11 5.94 -28.13
C GLU A 216 -34.45 6.77 -29.23
N SER A 217 -33.59 6.13 -30.03
CA SER A 217 -33.01 6.74 -31.22
C SER A 217 -34.12 6.89 -32.25
N HIS A 218 -34.92 7.94 -32.13
CA HIS A 218 -35.72 8.45 -33.22
C HIS A 218 -34.75 9.05 -34.25
N LEU A 219 -34.21 8.20 -35.12
CA LEU A 219 -33.69 8.64 -36.40
C LEU A 219 -34.89 8.87 -37.33
N PRO A 220 -34.92 10.00 -38.06
CA PRO A 220 -36.00 10.36 -39.00
C PRO A 220 -36.03 9.47 -40.24
#